data_AF-A0AAU9KLV2-F1
#
_entry.id   AF-A0AAU9KLV2-F1
#
_cell.length_a   1.000
_cell.length_b   1.000
_cell.length_c   1.000
_cell.angle_alpha   90.00
_cell.angle_beta   90.00
_cell.angle_gamma   90.00
#
_symmetry.space_group_name_H-M   'P 1'
#
loop_
_entity.id
_entity.type
_entity.pdbx_description
1 polymer ?
#
loop_
_entity_poly.entity_id
_entity_poly.type
_entity_poly.pdbx_seq_one_letter_code
_entity_poly.pdbx_strand_id
1 'polypeptide(L)' 'MFYQLSQKFSKGSTIAITIPTIIAVSYATFAFFRYTGPDLGGNVRGSPKTTSAEWQAASVEYGKAQKANPIRHFKD' A
#
# COMPACT_ATOMS: atom_id res chain seq x y z
N MET A 1 -6.90 28.14 12.62
CA MET A 1 -7.44 27.16 13.59
C MET A 1 -6.35 26.34 14.28
N PHE A 2 -5.50 25.59 13.57
CA PHE A 2 -4.42 24.79 14.18
C PHE A 2 -3.39 25.61 14.98
N TYR A 3 -2.99 26.77 14.45
CA TYR A 3 -2.06 27.69 15.13
C TYR A 3 -2.61 28.19 16.47
N GLN A 4 -3.88 28.59 16.51
CA GLN A 4 -4.55 29.02 17.75
C GLN A 4 -4.75 27.88 18.76
N LEU A 5 -4.98 26.65 18.28
CA LEU A 5 -5.05 25.47 19.15
C LEU A 5 -3.68 25.16 19.77
N SER A 6 -2.60 25.26 18.97
CA SER A 6 -1.24 24.99 19.41
C SER A 6 -0.74 25.93 20.50
N GLN A 7 -1.30 27.15 20.60
CA GLN A 7 -0.99 28.12 21.66
C GLN A 7 -1.66 27.79 23.00
N LYS A 8 -2.68 26.92 23.02
CA LYS A 8 -3.42 26.55 24.23
C LYS A 8 -2.92 25.25 24.89
N PHE A 9 -2.02 24.53 24.22
CA PHE A 9 -1.50 23.25 24.70
C PHE A 9 0.01 23.31 24.98
N SER A 10 0.48 22.47 25.91
CA SER A 10 1.91 22.29 26.14
C SER A 10 2.60 21.81 24.86
N LYS A 11 3.88 22.16 24.67
CA LYS A 11 4.66 21.71 23.49
C LYS A 11 4.60 20.19 23.31
N GLY A 12 4.69 19.43 24.39
CA GLY A 12 4.62 17.96 24.36
C GLY A 12 3.26 17.45 23.86
N SER A 13 2.15 17.99 24.40
CA SER A 13 0.80 17.63 23.96
C SER A 13 0.55 18.02 22.50
N THR A 14 1.02 19.19 22.07
CA THR A 14 0.91 19.66 20.68
C THR A 14 1.63 18.72 19.71
N ILE A 15 2.85 18.29 20.02
CA ILE A 15 3.61 17.34 19.19
C ILE A 15 2.90 15.99 19.13
N ALA A 16 2.48 15.47 20.29
CA ALA A 16 1.82 14.17 20.41
C ALA A 16 0.48 14.09 19.68
N ILE A 17 -0.22 15.20 19.49
CA ILE A 17 -1.46 15.25 18.70
C ILE A 17 -1.15 15.47 17.21
N THR A 18 -0.26 16.42 16.91
CA THR A 18 -0.04 16.89 15.54
C THR A 18 0.59 15.81 14.67
N ILE A 19 1.63 15.13 15.16
CA ILE A 19 2.34 14.12 14.36
C ILE A 19 1.44 12.94 13.99
N PRO A 20 0.75 12.26 14.94
CA PRO A 20 -0.15 11.15 14.59
C PRO A 20 -1.29 11.59 13.70
N THR A 21 -1.83 12.80 13.90
CA THR A 21 -2.90 13.34 13.05
C THR A 21 -2.44 13.49 11.60
N ILE A 22 -1.26 14.06 11.37
CA ILE A 22 -0.72 14.23 10.02
C ILE A 22 -0.46 12.86 9.36
N ILE A 23 0.11 11.91 10.09
CA ILE A 23 0.35 10.55 9.59
C ILE A 23 -0.97 9.87 9.22
N ALA A 24 -1.98 9.96 10.09
CA ALA A 24 -3.29 9.36 9.86
C ALA A 24 -3.97 9.95 8.62
N VAL A 25 -3.97 11.29 8.49
CA VAL A 25 -4.55 11.98 7.32
C VAL A 25 -3.78 11.61 6.04
N SER A 26 -2.46 11.54 6.10
CA SER A 26 -1.62 11.16 4.95
C SER A 26 -1.94 9.74 4.49
N TYR A 27 -2.04 8.79 5.42
CA TYR A 27 -2.36 7.40 5.09
C TYR A 27 -3.80 7.23 4.59
N ALA A 28 -4.77 7.93 5.19
CA ALA A 28 -6.14 7.93 4.71
C ALA A 28 -6.24 8.49 3.28
N THR A 29 -5.51 9.55 2.97
CA THR A 29 -5.44 10.15 1.63
C THR A 29 -4.82 9.16 0.63
N PHE A 30 -3.70 8.52 0.99
CA PHE A 30 -3.10 7.46 0.18
C PHE A 30 -4.09 6.33 -0.10
N ALA A 31 -4.75 5.80 0.94
CA ALA A 31 -5.69 4.70 0.81
C ALA A 31 -6.89 5.08 -0.07
N PHE A 32 -7.40 6.30 0.06
CA PHE A 32 -8.45 6.81 -0.82
C PHE A 32 -8.02 6.74 -2.28
N PHE A 33 -6.91 7.38 -2.65
CA PHE A 33 -6.44 7.34 -4.04
C PHE A 33 -6.07 5.93 -4.51
N ARG A 34 -5.62 5.06 -3.60
CA ARG A 34 -5.20 3.71 -3.93
C ARG A 34 -6.37 2.77 -4.20
N TYR A 35 -7.52 2.96 -3.54
CA TYR A 35 -8.60 1.96 -3.51
C TYR A 35 -9.95 2.44 -4.07
N THR A 36 -10.12 3.72 -4.42
CA THR A 36 -11.38 4.23 -4.99
C THR A 36 -11.44 4.18 -6.52
N GLY A 37 -10.36 3.78 -7.19
CA GLY A 37 -10.33 3.63 -8.65
C GLY A 37 -11.24 2.52 -9.19
N PRO A 38 -11.47 2.48 -10.51
CA PRO A 38 -12.20 1.39 -11.15
C PRO A 38 -11.51 0.04 -10.86
N ASP A 39 -12.31 -1.01 -10.77
CA ASP A 39 -11.76 -2.34 -10.61
C ASP A 39 -11.21 -2.84 -11.96
N LEU A 40 -9.90 -3.05 -12.02
CA LEU A 40 -9.20 -3.53 -13.20
C LEU A 40 -8.87 -5.04 -13.10
N GLY A 41 -9.44 -5.73 -12.10
CA GLY A 41 -9.31 -7.18 -11.91
C GLY A 41 -7.96 -7.62 -11.35
N GLY A 42 -7.20 -6.71 -10.74
CA GLY A 42 -5.95 -7.01 -10.04
C GLY A 42 -6.16 -7.45 -8.59
N ASN A 43 -5.12 -7.33 -7.75
CA ASN A 43 -5.22 -7.67 -6.33
C ASN A 43 -6.08 -6.70 -5.49
N VAL A 44 -6.17 -5.44 -5.93
CA VAL A 44 -7.01 -4.40 -5.33
C VAL A 44 -7.50 -3.49 -6.46
N ARG A 45 -8.53 -2.67 -6.17
CA ARG A 45 -9.03 -1.67 -7.13
C ARG A 45 -7.91 -0.79 -7.70
N GLY A 46 -8.02 -0.48 -8.98
CA GLY A 46 -7.00 0.24 -9.75
C GLY A 46 -5.73 -0.56 -10.09
N SER A 47 -5.52 -1.77 -9.56
CA SER A 47 -4.37 -2.60 -9.95
C SER A 47 -4.62 -3.37 -11.24
N PRO A 48 -3.61 -3.53 -12.12
CA PRO A 48 -3.78 -4.30 -13.36
C PRO A 48 -4.03 -5.78 -13.06
N LYS A 49 -4.77 -6.45 -13.95
CA LYS A 49 -5.15 -7.87 -13.84
C LYS A 49 -3.97 -8.83 -13.59
N THR A 50 -2.77 -8.48 -14.07
CA THR A 50 -1.52 -9.25 -13.85
C THR A 50 -1.08 -9.33 -12.38
N THR A 51 -1.65 -8.50 -11.51
CA THR A 51 -1.41 -8.56 -10.05
C THR A 51 -2.40 -9.45 -9.32
N SER A 52 -3.43 -9.97 -9.99
CA SER A 52 -4.39 -10.88 -9.39
C SER A 52 -3.72 -12.16 -8.89
N ALA A 53 -4.32 -12.80 -7.88
CA ALA A 53 -3.79 -14.04 -7.31
C ALA A 53 -3.67 -15.15 -8.36
N GLU A 54 -4.65 -15.26 -9.26
CA GLU A 54 -4.65 -16.23 -10.36
C GLU A 54 -3.48 -15.98 -11.32
N TRP A 55 -3.26 -14.72 -11.72
CA TRP A 55 -2.12 -14.38 -12.59
C TRP A 55 -0.78 -14.62 -11.93
N GLN A 56 -0.65 -14.29 -10.64
CA GLN A 56 0.58 -14.53 -9.88
C GLN A 56 0.88 -16.02 -9.76
N ALA A 57 -0.12 -16.84 -9.45
CA ALA A 57 0.02 -18.29 -9.39
C ALA A 57 0.41 -18.88 -10.76
N ALA A 58 -0.28 -18.48 -11.83
CA ALA A 58 0.06 -18.93 -13.18
C ALA A 58 1.47 -18.50 -13.61
N SER A 59 1.90 -17.30 -13.22
CA SER A 59 3.25 -16.79 -13.52
C SER A 59 4.34 -17.57 -12.79
N VAL A 60 4.08 -18.00 -11.56
CA VAL A 60 4.99 -18.86 -10.78
C VAL A 60 5.14 -20.23 -11.45
N GLU A 61 4.03 -20.88 -11.82
CA GLU A 61 4.08 -22.19 -12.48
C GLU A 61 4.76 -22.12 -13.85
N TYR A 62 4.48 -21.07 -14.62
CA TYR A 62 5.19 -20.80 -15.87
C TYR A 62 6.69 -20.60 -15.63
N GLY A 63 7.08 -19.83 -14.62
CA GLY A 63 8.48 -19.61 -14.25
C GLY A 63 9.23 -20.89 -13.87
N LYS A 64 8.56 -21.83 -13.18
CA LYS A 64 9.07 -23.18 -12.90
C LYS A 64 9.28 -23.97 -14.19
N ALA A 65 8.26 -24.05 -15.04
CA ALA A 65 8.33 -24.77 -16.31
C ALA A 65 9.47 -24.27 -17.22
N GLN A 66 9.73 -22.96 -17.18
CA GLN A 66 10.81 -22.34 -17.94
C GLN A 66 12.19 -22.43 -17.27
N LYS A 67 12.28 -22.92 -16.03
CA LYS A 67 13.51 -22.85 -15.22
C LYS A 67 14.09 -21.43 -15.17
N ALA A 68 13.23 -20.42 -15.01
CA ALA A 68 13.62 -19.00 -15.13
C ALA A 68 14.61 -18.53 -14.04
N ASN A 69 14.66 -19.22 -12.89
CA ASN A 69 15.65 -18.98 -11.81
C ASN A 69 15.91 -20.27 -11.04
N PRO A 70 16.66 -21.22 -11.63
CA PRO A 70 16.73 -22.59 -11.15
C PRO A 70 17.59 -22.75 -9.89
N ILE A 71 18.41 -21.75 -9.56
CA ILE A 71 19.37 -21.82 -8.45
C ILE A 71 18.79 -21.27 -7.14
N ARG A 72 17.88 -20.30 -7.19
CA ARG A 72 17.43 -19.58 -5.98
C ARG A 72 15.94 -19.63 -5.72
N HIS A 73 15.10 -19.76 -6.75
CA HIS A 73 13.66 -19.53 -6.59
C HIS A 73 12.78 -20.65 -7.15
N PHE A 74 13.13 -21.21 -8.30
CA PHE A 74 12.44 -22.35 -8.90
C PHE A 74 13.39 -23.55 -8.93
N LYS A 75 13.79 -24.02 -7.74
CA LYS A 75 14.57 -25.25 -7.61
C LYS A 75 13.64 -26.43 -7.90
N ASP A 76 14.11 -27.33 -8.76
CA ASP A 76 13.50 -28.64 -9.00
C ASP A 76 13.45 -29.46 -7.70
#